data_AF-A0A9E4EVD2-F1
#
_entry.id   AF-A0A9E4EVD2-F1
#
_cell.length_a   1.000
_cell.length_b   1.000
_cell.length_c   1.000
_cell.angle_alpha   90.00
_cell.angle_beta   90.00
_cell.angle_gamma   90.00
#
_symmetry.space_group_name_H-M   'P 1'
#
loop_
_entity.id
_entity.type
_entity.pdbx_description
1 polymer ?
#
loop_
_entity_poly.entity_id
_entity_poly.type
_entity_poly.pdbx_seq_one_letter_code
_entity_poly.pdbx_strand_id
1 'polypeptide(L)'
;MNQRERLLCALILLLAGAALCYGWKLYWFLTDDAYISFRYVSNWALGHGPVWNPPPFRPVEGYTNFLWIVLLYGVWQVLDVAPPAVANYLALCFALCSLYIAAQMLLRLPWSPRLRPYRLVFLALLLLAVTTNRTFLAWSSSGLETALFGCTVLAWTYACAFVAPSHRRWPLVISAAAAGIYLTRPDGLLFLGATAVALFWAWRTGCYPARRLAQAWPLLAAPLHLVWRQSLYGEWLPNTYYAKAVGPWPASGLRYALSFALEYALWTWGLLLVYVLWKKKGALRLSWHGLLAALALCGHAAYYTFFYGGDHFEYRIYAHLVPLCYLAFAWCLNAVGVQPKKALVVLGLAVVLSWPIPWIHWSQTHHIASRGQTLQLKVPVAPHFPAPIRWYAAAFDELQFWLIDRFVCIRHQEHKANAEFLAGMFPPRAQGQFLPAADYPVFFFPAIGIPAWRLPHINILDVHGLNDYVIARTPPEPTAERMMAHERTPPAGYVECFQPNVRLVAPGQVKVFHRVLSADHIADCETRWAAR
;
A
#
# COMPACT_ATOMS: atom_id res chain seq x y z
N MET A 1 -8.89 34.00 4.38
CA MET A 1 -8.36 33.87 5.76
C MET A 1 -7.65 35.14 6.13
N ASN A 2 -7.94 35.70 7.29
CA ASN A 2 -7.18 36.83 7.83
C ASN A 2 -5.78 36.38 8.30
N GLN A 3 -4.90 37.32 8.67
CA GLN A 3 -3.51 37.00 9.05
C GLN A 3 -3.45 36.02 10.23
N ARG A 4 -4.27 36.21 11.27
CA ARG A 4 -4.34 35.33 12.44
C ARG A 4 -4.75 33.91 12.07
N GLU A 5 -5.77 33.74 11.23
CA GLU A 5 -6.20 32.43 10.75
C GLU A 5 -5.12 31.72 9.92
N ARG A 6 -4.33 32.47 9.13
CA ARG A 6 -3.21 31.90 8.37
C ARG A 6 -2.11 31.40 9.30
N LEU A 7 -1.74 32.18 10.31
CA LEU A 7 -0.76 31.79 11.32
C LEU A 7 -1.22 30.56 12.11
N LEU A 8 -2.49 30.53 12.54
CA LEU A 8 -3.04 29.38 13.25
C LEU A 8 -3.08 28.13 12.36
N CYS A 9 -3.46 28.26 11.09
CA CYS A 9 -3.42 27.16 10.14
C CYS A 9 -2.00 26.63 9.90
N ALA A 10 -1.02 27.52 9.77
CA ALA A 10 0.38 27.15 9.63
C ALA A 10 0.88 26.42 10.88
N LEU A 11 0.55 26.91 12.08
CA LEU A 11 0.87 26.24 13.34
C LEU A 11 0.24 24.84 13.43
N ILE A 12 -1.04 24.70 13.09
CA ILE A 12 -1.74 23.41 13.07
C ILE A 12 -1.03 22.43 12.11
N LEU A 13 -0.65 22.89 10.92
CA LEU A 13 0.06 22.06 9.94
C LEU A 13 1.47 21.69 10.42
N LEU A 14 2.19 22.63 11.05
CA LEU A 14 3.51 22.38 11.63
C LEU A 14 3.45 21.33 12.74
N LEU A 15 2.50 21.47 13.67
CA LEU A 15 2.29 20.51 14.76
C LEU A 15 1.88 19.14 14.23
N ALA A 16 1.00 19.07 13.23
CA ALA A 16 0.62 17.81 12.59
C ALA A 16 1.80 17.18 11.84
N GLY A 17 2.64 17.97 11.17
CA GLY A 17 3.86 17.50 10.53
C GLY A 17 4.86 16.94 11.54
N ALA A 18 5.07 17.64 12.66
CA ALA A 18 5.91 17.16 13.75
C ALA A 18 5.37 15.86 14.39
N ALA A 19 4.06 15.78 14.62
CA ALA A 19 3.40 14.58 15.13
C ALA A 19 3.53 13.40 14.15
N LEU A 20 3.39 13.65 12.84
CA LEU A 20 3.64 12.63 11.82
C LEU A 20 5.10 12.17 11.83
N CYS A 21 6.08 13.08 11.87
CA CYS A 21 7.49 12.71 11.94
C CYS A 21 7.80 11.86 13.19
N TYR A 22 7.22 12.21 14.34
CA TYR A 22 7.36 11.42 15.56
C TYR A 22 6.73 10.03 15.41
N GLY A 23 5.48 9.95 14.94
CA GLY A 23 4.77 8.69 14.71
C GLY A 23 5.45 7.81 13.66
N TRP A 24 5.91 8.40 12.56
CA TRP A 24 6.72 7.74 11.54
C TRP A 24 8.00 7.11 12.12
N LYS A 25 8.68 7.80 13.03
CA LYS A 25 9.86 7.25 13.71
C LYS A 25 9.48 6.12 14.67
N LEU A 26 8.36 6.24 15.37
CA LEU A 26 7.84 5.23 16.29
C LEU A 26 7.52 3.90 15.57
N TYR A 27 6.99 3.98 14.36
CA TYR A 27 6.67 2.84 13.49
C TYR A 27 7.71 2.62 12.38
N TRP A 28 8.96 3.04 12.59
CA TRP A 28 9.99 2.87 11.58
C TRP A 28 10.32 1.38 11.37
N PHE A 29 10.19 0.89 10.14
CA PHE A 29 10.66 -0.43 9.73
C PHE A 29 10.93 -0.48 8.20
N LEU A 30 11.48 -1.58 7.72
CA LEU A 30 11.39 -1.97 6.31
C LEU A 30 10.83 -3.38 6.31
N THR A 31 9.86 -3.67 5.47
CA THR A 31 9.41 -5.06 5.29
C THR A 31 10.34 -5.79 4.34
N ASP A 32 10.42 -7.13 4.46
CA ASP A 32 11.17 -7.97 3.51
C ASP A 32 10.75 -7.69 2.07
N ASP A 33 9.44 -7.56 1.81
CA ASP A 33 8.89 -7.30 0.49
C ASP A 33 9.37 -5.98 -0.16
N ALA A 34 9.76 -4.98 0.63
CA ALA A 34 10.33 -3.75 0.08
C ALA A 34 11.67 -4.03 -0.63
N TYR A 35 12.41 -5.02 -0.14
CA TYR A 35 13.66 -5.45 -0.75
C TYR A 35 13.46 -6.20 -2.07
N ILE A 36 12.24 -6.66 -2.40
CA ILE A 36 11.93 -7.13 -3.75
C ILE A 36 12.11 -5.96 -4.73
N SER A 37 11.44 -4.82 -4.49
CA SER A 37 11.64 -3.62 -5.31
C SER A 37 13.11 -3.18 -5.33
N PHE A 38 13.83 -3.29 -4.21
CA PHE A 38 15.24 -2.91 -4.16
C PHE A 38 16.14 -3.84 -4.98
N ARG A 39 15.79 -5.14 -5.10
CA ARG A 39 16.47 -6.07 -6.01
C ARG A 39 16.32 -5.63 -7.47
N TYR A 40 15.11 -5.27 -7.89
CA TYR A 40 14.88 -4.74 -9.24
C TYR A 40 15.70 -3.48 -9.51
N VAL A 41 15.72 -2.54 -8.55
CA VAL A 41 16.53 -1.33 -8.64
C VAL A 41 18.03 -1.67 -8.69
N SER A 42 18.48 -2.64 -7.89
CA SER A 42 19.88 -3.11 -7.88
C SER A 42 20.28 -3.68 -9.22
N ASN A 43 19.49 -4.57 -9.80
CA ASN A 43 19.80 -5.16 -11.11
C ASN A 43 19.78 -4.11 -12.22
N TRP A 44 18.89 -3.13 -12.14
CA TRP A 44 18.90 -2.01 -13.07
C TRP A 44 20.18 -1.18 -12.94
N ALA A 45 20.61 -0.85 -11.73
CA ALA A 45 21.85 -0.13 -11.47
C ALA A 45 23.11 -0.91 -11.89
N LEU A 46 23.06 -2.24 -11.87
CA LEU A 46 24.13 -3.14 -12.37
C LEU A 46 24.12 -3.32 -13.90
N GLY A 47 23.18 -2.69 -14.62
CA GLY A 47 23.11 -2.75 -16.09
C GLY A 47 22.31 -3.93 -16.65
N HIS A 48 21.64 -4.72 -15.81
CA HIS A 48 20.80 -5.84 -16.25
C HIS A 48 19.36 -5.42 -16.60
N GLY A 49 18.99 -4.18 -16.31
CA GLY A 49 17.61 -3.69 -16.40
C GLY A 49 16.77 -4.12 -15.18
N PRO A 50 15.47 -3.75 -15.13
CA PRO A 50 14.60 -4.07 -14.01
C PRO A 50 14.14 -5.53 -14.09
N VAL A 51 15.04 -6.47 -13.81
CA VAL A 51 14.77 -7.91 -13.78
C VAL A 51 15.00 -8.50 -12.38
N TRP A 52 14.38 -9.64 -12.07
CA TRP A 52 14.57 -10.32 -10.79
C TRP A 52 15.92 -11.07 -10.72
N ASN A 53 16.11 -12.00 -11.66
CA ASN A 53 17.37 -12.68 -11.92
C ASN A 53 17.93 -12.15 -13.26
N PRO A 54 19.21 -11.76 -13.33
CA PRO A 54 19.85 -11.38 -14.59
C PRO A 54 19.84 -12.50 -15.64
N PRO A 55 20.11 -12.19 -16.92
CA PRO A 55 20.29 -13.21 -17.95
C PRO A 55 21.32 -14.28 -17.52
N PRO A 56 21.09 -15.56 -17.84
CA PRO A 56 20.18 -16.10 -18.86
C PRO A 56 18.76 -16.44 -18.38
N PHE A 57 18.42 -16.14 -17.12
CA PHE A 57 17.06 -16.37 -16.61
C PHE A 57 16.05 -15.53 -17.37
N ARG A 58 14.84 -16.07 -17.57
CA ARG A 58 13.73 -15.30 -18.12
C ARG A 58 13.44 -14.07 -17.27
N PRO A 59 13.13 -12.92 -17.90
CA PRO A 59 12.66 -11.76 -17.16
C PRO A 59 11.27 -12.04 -16.57
N VAL A 60 11.10 -11.75 -15.28
CA VAL A 60 9.83 -11.87 -14.56
C VAL A 60 9.51 -10.53 -13.88
N GLU A 61 8.27 -10.04 -14.01
CA GLU A 61 7.77 -8.85 -13.31
C GLU A 61 7.08 -9.26 -12.00
N GLY A 62 7.87 -9.49 -10.96
CA GLY A 62 7.41 -9.83 -9.60
C GLY A 62 7.14 -8.62 -8.70
N TYR A 63 6.94 -7.45 -9.31
CA TYR A 63 6.50 -6.22 -8.63
C TYR A 63 5.23 -5.66 -9.26
N THR A 64 4.53 -4.81 -8.51
CA THR A 64 3.36 -4.06 -8.99
C THR A 64 3.48 -2.55 -8.78
N ASN A 65 4.66 -2.08 -8.42
CA ASN A 65 4.92 -0.70 -8.01
C ASN A 65 5.96 -0.03 -8.91
N PHE A 66 5.74 -0.06 -10.23
CA PHE A 66 6.67 0.45 -11.24
C PHE A 66 7.15 1.88 -10.96
N LEU A 67 6.24 2.81 -10.64
CA LEU A 67 6.60 4.20 -10.34
C LEU A 67 7.52 4.30 -9.11
N TRP A 68 7.35 3.43 -8.13
CA TRP A 68 8.20 3.37 -6.94
C TRP A 68 9.61 2.89 -7.27
N ILE A 69 9.73 1.84 -8.10
CA ILE A 69 11.02 1.34 -8.61
C ILE A 69 11.75 2.43 -9.41
N VAL A 70 11.05 3.10 -10.34
CA VAL A 70 11.63 4.18 -11.15
C VAL A 70 12.10 5.34 -10.26
N LEU A 71 11.31 5.72 -9.26
CA LEU A 71 11.69 6.77 -8.31
C LEU A 71 12.93 6.40 -7.50
N LEU A 72 12.96 5.20 -6.92
CA LEU A 72 14.09 4.71 -6.13
C LEU A 72 15.36 4.58 -6.97
N TYR A 73 15.23 4.07 -8.21
CA TYR A 73 16.33 4.00 -9.16
C TYR A 73 16.87 5.39 -9.49
N GLY A 74 15.99 6.33 -9.85
CA GLY A 74 16.40 7.71 -10.16
C GLY A 74 17.11 8.41 -8.99
N VAL A 75 16.61 8.20 -7.76
CA VAL A 75 17.24 8.74 -6.55
C VAL A 75 18.63 8.14 -6.33
N TRP A 76 18.79 6.83 -6.51
CA TRP A 76 20.10 6.20 -6.38
C TRP A 76 21.06 6.72 -7.46
N GLN A 77 20.64 6.81 -8.73
CA GLN A 77 21.52 7.31 -9.80
C GLN A 77 21.96 8.77 -9.63
N VAL A 78 21.11 9.62 -9.03
CA VAL A 78 21.40 11.05 -8.89
C VAL A 78 22.12 11.38 -7.58
N LEU A 79 21.78 10.71 -6.48
CA LEU A 79 22.29 11.02 -5.14
C LEU A 79 23.30 9.99 -4.60
N ASP A 80 23.51 8.89 -5.31
CA ASP A 80 24.30 7.72 -4.87
C ASP A 80 23.83 7.14 -3.51
N VAL A 81 22.53 7.24 -3.22
CA VAL A 81 21.92 6.70 -2.01
C VAL A 81 21.06 5.48 -2.35
N ALA A 82 21.48 4.31 -1.86
CA ALA A 82 20.78 3.05 -2.10
C ALA A 82 19.35 3.02 -1.48
N PRO A 83 18.40 2.28 -2.09
CA PRO A 83 16.99 2.27 -1.69
C PRO A 83 16.70 2.05 -0.20
N PRO A 84 17.34 1.11 0.54
CA PRO A 84 17.05 0.93 1.97
C PRO A 84 17.30 2.17 2.82
N ALA A 85 18.23 3.05 2.41
CA ALA A 85 18.55 4.27 3.14
C ALA A 85 17.57 5.42 2.86
N VAL A 86 16.86 5.41 1.73
CA VAL A 86 16.05 6.56 1.27
C VAL A 86 14.54 6.28 1.19
N ALA A 87 14.13 5.02 1.04
CA ALA A 87 12.73 4.64 0.81
C ALA A 87 11.76 5.19 1.87
N ASN A 88 12.10 5.08 3.16
CA ASN A 88 11.25 5.58 4.24
C ASN A 88 11.17 7.11 4.32
N TYR A 89 12.22 7.82 3.89
CA TYR A 89 12.19 9.29 3.82
C TYR A 89 11.32 9.77 2.66
N LEU A 90 11.38 9.09 1.51
CA LEU A 90 10.46 9.36 0.40
C LEU A 90 9.01 9.08 0.80
N ALA A 91 8.76 7.97 1.50
CA ALA A 91 7.44 7.66 2.03
C ALA A 91 6.93 8.73 3.01
N LEU A 92 7.80 9.23 3.90
CA LEU A 92 7.47 10.36 4.78
C LEU A 92 7.10 11.63 3.99
N CYS A 93 7.85 11.96 2.93
CA CYS A 93 7.52 13.11 2.07
C CYS A 93 6.12 12.97 1.46
N PHE A 94 5.74 11.79 0.95
CA PHE A 94 4.40 11.55 0.42
C PHE A 94 3.31 11.54 1.51
N ALA A 95 3.63 11.09 2.72
CA ALA A 95 2.72 11.16 3.86
C ALA A 95 2.47 12.61 4.31
N LEU A 96 3.50 13.46 4.33
CA LEU A 96 3.39 14.90 4.59
C LEU A 96 2.55 15.60 3.50
N CYS A 97 2.79 15.27 2.23
CA CYS A 97 1.96 15.74 1.11
C CYS A 97 0.49 15.29 1.27
N SER A 98 0.25 14.06 1.71
CA SER A 98 -1.09 13.53 1.98
C SER A 98 -1.81 14.32 3.07
N LEU A 99 -1.13 14.65 4.18
CA LEU A 99 -1.68 15.51 5.24
C LEU A 99 -2.03 16.90 4.70
N TYR A 100 -1.13 17.49 3.90
CA TYR A 100 -1.38 18.79 3.29
C TYR A 100 -2.60 18.75 2.37
N ILE A 101 -2.71 17.75 1.49
CA ILE A 101 -3.87 17.59 0.59
C ILE A 101 -5.16 17.42 1.40
N ALA A 102 -5.17 16.56 2.43
CA ALA A 102 -6.33 16.37 3.30
C ALA A 102 -6.76 17.67 4.01
N ALA A 103 -5.79 18.46 4.50
CA ALA A 103 -6.03 19.78 5.05
C ALA A 103 -6.67 20.73 4.01
N GLN A 104 -6.13 20.74 2.78
CA GLN A 104 -6.64 21.54 1.68
C GLN A 104 -8.07 21.15 1.27
N MET A 105 -8.42 19.85 1.32
CA MET A 105 -9.78 19.36 1.08
C MET A 105 -10.74 19.87 2.17
N LEU A 106 -10.37 19.71 3.44
CA LEU A 106 -11.21 20.15 4.57
C LEU A 106 -11.48 21.66 4.54
N LEU A 107 -10.45 22.46 4.29
CA LEU A 107 -10.58 23.92 4.23
C LEU A 107 -11.46 24.40 3.07
N ARG A 108 -11.60 23.58 2.01
CA ARG A 108 -12.45 23.85 0.84
C ARG A 108 -13.84 23.22 0.91
N LEU A 109 -14.18 22.51 1.98
CA LEU A 109 -15.54 22.01 2.16
C LEU A 109 -16.55 23.18 2.10
N PRO A 110 -17.77 22.94 1.59
CA PRO A 110 -18.83 23.95 1.55
C PRO A 110 -19.40 24.18 2.96
N TRP A 111 -18.61 24.82 3.81
CA TRP A 111 -18.96 25.08 5.21
C TRP A 111 -20.23 25.91 5.33
N SER A 112 -21.18 25.41 6.12
CA SER A 112 -22.34 26.18 6.54
C SER A 112 -21.89 27.43 7.32
N PRO A 113 -22.66 28.54 7.27
CA PRO A 113 -22.32 29.76 8.02
C PRO A 113 -22.09 29.50 9.51
N ARG A 114 -22.77 28.50 10.07
CA ARG A 114 -22.67 28.09 11.48
C ARG A 114 -21.32 27.44 11.83
N LEU A 115 -20.81 26.54 10.98
CA LEU A 115 -19.58 25.79 11.27
C LEU A 115 -18.32 26.43 10.67
N ARG A 116 -18.46 27.29 9.65
CA ARG A 116 -17.33 27.96 8.98
C ARG A 116 -16.34 28.66 9.93
N PRO A 117 -16.75 29.32 11.03
CA PRO A 117 -15.81 29.92 11.99
C PRO A 117 -14.92 28.88 12.70
N TYR A 118 -15.39 27.64 12.83
CA TYR A 118 -14.73 26.57 13.57
C TYR A 118 -13.89 25.66 12.66
N ARG A 119 -13.80 25.92 11.36
CA ARG A 119 -13.11 25.06 10.38
C ARG A 119 -11.65 24.74 10.72
N LEU A 120 -10.95 25.63 11.43
CA LEU A 120 -9.58 25.36 11.90
C LEU A 120 -9.53 24.40 13.09
N VAL A 121 -10.57 24.34 13.91
CA VAL A 121 -10.70 23.32 14.97
C VAL A 121 -11.01 21.96 14.34
N PHE A 122 -11.89 21.92 13.34
CA PHE A 122 -12.10 20.72 12.53
C PHE A 122 -10.81 20.27 11.85
N LEU A 123 -9.97 21.20 11.40
CA LEU A 123 -8.65 20.90 10.83
C LEU A 123 -7.72 20.26 11.85
N ALA A 124 -7.63 20.83 13.04
CA ALA A 124 -6.83 20.27 14.12
C ALA A 124 -7.31 18.85 14.48
N LEU A 125 -8.62 18.62 14.58
CA LEU A 125 -9.19 17.30 14.88
C LEU A 125 -8.97 16.29 13.76
N LEU A 126 -9.15 16.67 12.49
CA LEU A 126 -8.85 15.81 11.34
C LEU A 126 -7.38 15.38 11.36
N LEU A 127 -6.46 16.35 11.50
CA LEU A 127 -5.04 16.05 11.46
C LEU A 127 -4.59 15.26 12.68
N LEU A 128 -5.15 15.53 13.87
CA LEU A 128 -4.93 14.71 15.06
C LEU A 128 -5.38 13.27 14.81
N ALA A 129 -6.56 13.07 14.24
CA ALA A 129 -7.09 11.75 13.94
C ALA A 129 -6.20 10.96 12.98
N VAL A 130 -5.70 11.61 11.92
CA VAL A 130 -4.80 10.98 10.93
C VAL A 130 -3.42 10.71 11.53
N THR A 131 -2.85 11.66 12.26
CA THR A 131 -1.50 11.54 12.86
C THR A 131 -1.43 10.65 14.10
N THR A 132 -2.59 10.23 14.63
CA THR A 132 -2.69 9.21 15.71
C THR A 132 -3.24 7.88 15.21
N ASN A 133 -3.53 7.76 13.91
CA ASN A 133 -3.99 6.51 13.30
C ASN A 133 -2.80 5.61 13.00
N ARG A 134 -2.77 4.44 13.64
CA ARG A 134 -1.66 3.49 13.55
C ARG A 134 -1.39 2.99 12.13
N THR A 135 -2.42 2.69 11.34
CA THR A 135 -2.29 2.28 9.93
C THR A 135 -1.59 3.38 9.13
N PHE A 136 -2.04 4.63 9.25
CA PHE A 136 -1.43 5.75 8.52
C PHE A 136 0.04 5.94 8.90
N LEU A 137 0.37 5.84 10.19
CA LEU A 137 1.74 5.95 10.67
C LEU A 137 2.62 4.79 10.21
N ALA A 138 2.21 3.54 10.42
CA ALA A 138 3.01 2.37 10.04
C ALA A 138 3.31 2.33 8.54
N TRP A 139 2.31 2.61 7.70
CA TRP A 139 2.48 2.58 6.25
C TRP A 139 3.06 3.88 5.67
N SER A 140 3.49 4.81 6.53
CA SER A 140 4.39 5.91 6.17
C SER A 140 5.88 5.50 6.23
N SER A 141 6.18 4.29 6.72
CA SER A 141 7.55 3.83 7.01
C SER A 141 7.75 2.32 6.81
N SER A 142 7.36 1.76 5.67
CA SER A 142 7.51 0.31 5.38
C SER A 142 8.52 -0.02 4.27
N GLY A 143 9.08 0.99 3.60
CA GLY A 143 9.85 0.84 2.36
C GLY A 143 9.01 0.60 1.09
N LEU A 144 7.69 0.44 1.24
CA LEU A 144 6.76 0.20 0.14
C LEU A 144 6.17 1.51 -0.43
N GLU A 145 5.50 1.38 -1.56
CA GLU A 145 4.88 2.47 -2.31
C GLU A 145 3.61 3.05 -1.67
N THR A 146 3.19 2.56 -0.49
CA THR A 146 1.85 2.84 0.07
C THR A 146 1.59 4.32 0.30
N ALA A 147 2.57 5.08 0.81
CA ALA A 147 2.43 6.51 1.00
C ALA A 147 2.32 7.28 -0.33
N LEU A 148 3.07 6.87 -1.36
CA LEU A 148 2.97 7.42 -2.72
C LEU A 148 1.58 7.14 -3.32
N PHE A 149 1.11 5.90 -3.21
CA PHE A 149 -0.23 5.52 -3.66
C PHE A 149 -1.30 6.35 -2.96
N GLY A 150 -1.27 6.44 -1.64
CA GLY A 150 -2.23 7.24 -0.87
C GLY A 150 -2.20 8.73 -1.25
N CYS A 151 -1.00 9.30 -1.44
CA CYS A 151 -0.85 10.69 -1.86
C CYS A 151 -1.45 10.95 -3.24
N THR A 152 -1.23 10.06 -4.21
CA THR A 152 -1.78 10.18 -5.58
C THR A 152 -3.28 9.98 -5.63
N VAL A 153 -3.82 9.03 -4.84
CA VAL A 153 -5.28 8.88 -4.66
C VAL A 153 -5.90 10.14 -4.07
N LEU A 154 -5.31 10.71 -3.00
CA LEU A 154 -5.79 11.96 -2.42
C LEU A 154 -5.72 13.14 -3.39
N ALA A 155 -4.63 13.24 -4.17
CA ALA A 155 -4.50 14.27 -5.20
C ALA A 155 -5.56 14.14 -6.29
N TRP A 156 -5.86 12.91 -6.72
CA TRP A 156 -6.93 12.62 -7.68
C TRP A 156 -8.30 12.97 -7.11
N THR A 157 -8.60 12.53 -5.88
CA THR A 157 -9.86 12.88 -5.20
C THR A 157 -10.01 14.39 -5.03
N TYR A 158 -8.92 15.09 -4.67
CA TYR A 158 -8.90 16.55 -4.59
C TYR A 158 -9.24 17.20 -5.94
N ALA A 159 -8.62 16.74 -7.04
CA ALA A 159 -8.88 17.25 -8.38
C ALA A 159 -10.33 17.00 -8.83
N CYS A 160 -10.91 15.84 -8.50
CA CYS A 160 -12.30 15.52 -8.83
C CYS A 160 -13.32 16.32 -8.02
N ALA A 161 -13.11 16.43 -6.71
CA ALA A 161 -14.12 16.96 -5.79
C ALA A 161 -14.01 18.47 -5.54
N PHE A 162 -12.81 19.06 -5.66
CA PHE A 162 -12.54 20.44 -5.22
C PHE A 162 -11.99 21.37 -6.31
N VAL A 163 -11.69 20.86 -7.51
CA VAL A 163 -11.22 21.67 -8.64
C VAL A 163 -12.28 21.67 -9.73
N ALA A 164 -12.69 22.86 -10.16
CA ALA A 164 -13.68 23.00 -11.22
C ALA A 164 -13.13 22.44 -12.56
N PRO A 165 -13.92 21.65 -13.30
CA PRO A 165 -13.48 21.10 -14.59
C PRO A 165 -13.11 22.16 -15.64
N SER A 166 -13.60 23.39 -15.50
CA SER A 166 -13.27 24.52 -16.37
C SER A 166 -11.87 25.08 -16.14
N HIS A 167 -11.23 24.74 -15.02
CA HIS A 167 -9.89 25.21 -14.68
C HIS A 167 -8.86 24.76 -15.72
N ARG A 168 -8.00 25.68 -16.16
CA ARG A 168 -7.12 25.51 -17.35
C ARG A 168 -6.25 24.25 -17.33
N ARG A 169 -5.79 23.84 -16.14
CA ARG A 169 -4.89 22.68 -15.94
C ARG A 169 -5.61 21.43 -15.41
N TRP A 170 -6.94 21.48 -15.26
CA TRP A 170 -7.69 20.38 -14.64
C TRP A 170 -7.50 19.04 -15.39
N PRO A 171 -7.60 18.97 -16.73
CA PRO A 171 -7.37 17.72 -17.46
C PRO A 171 -5.96 17.14 -17.23
N LEU A 172 -4.93 17.99 -17.24
CA LEU A 172 -3.55 17.55 -16.97
C LEU A 172 -3.43 16.96 -15.56
N VAL A 173 -3.94 17.66 -14.54
CA VAL A 173 -3.77 17.26 -13.14
C VAL A 173 -4.52 15.97 -12.82
N ILE A 174 -5.77 15.84 -13.26
CA ILE A 174 -6.57 14.64 -13.00
C ILE A 174 -5.98 13.42 -13.73
N SER A 175 -5.53 13.58 -14.98
CA SER A 175 -4.88 12.53 -15.75
C SER A 175 -3.52 12.14 -15.16
N ALA A 176 -2.70 13.10 -14.74
CA ALA A 176 -1.41 12.83 -14.11
C ALA A 176 -1.57 12.11 -12.77
N ALA A 177 -2.56 12.50 -11.95
CA ALA A 177 -2.86 11.81 -10.70
C ALA A 177 -3.31 10.36 -10.96
N ALA A 178 -4.23 10.14 -11.92
CA ALA A 178 -4.70 8.79 -12.27
C ALA A 178 -3.60 7.90 -12.85
N ALA A 179 -2.74 8.46 -13.71
CA ALA A 179 -1.55 7.76 -14.21
C ALA A 179 -0.58 7.40 -13.07
N GLY A 180 -0.37 8.32 -12.12
CA GLY A 180 0.43 8.07 -10.92
C GLY A 180 -0.12 6.92 -10.08
N ILE A 181 -1.45 6.86 -9.87
CA ILE A 181 -2.11 5.75 -9.16
C ILE A 181 -1.83 4.44 -9.89
N TYR A 182 -2.09 4.37 -11.21
CA TYR A 182 -1.90 3.16 -12.02
C TYR A 182 -0.44 2.66 -12.03
N LEU A 183 0.52 3.55 -12.24
CA LEU A 183 1.94 3.16 -12.25
C LEU A 183 2.45 2.78 -10.85
N THR A 184 1.76 3.20 -9.79
CA THR A 184 2.06 2.78 -8.41
C THR A 184 1.41 1.44 -8.07
N ARG A 185 0.18 1.19 -8.55
CA ARG A 185 -0.53 -0.08 -8.41
C ARG A 185 -1.47 -0.34 -9.60
N PRO A 186 -1.51 -1.55 -10.18
CA PRO A 186 -2.34 -1.89 -11.34
C PRO A 186 -3.86 -1.71 -11.11
N ASP A 187 -4.33 -1.82 -9.87
CA ASP A 187 -5.73 -1.53 -9.50
C ASP A 187 -6.12 -0.05 -9.74
N GLY A 188 -5.14 0.82 -10.00
CA GLY A 188 -5.31 2.17 -10.52
C GLY A 188 -6.01 2.27 -11.88
N LEU A 189 -6.17 1.17 -12.61
CA LEU A 189 -6.99 1.11 -13.84
C LEU A 189 -8.41 1.62 -13.60
N LEU A 190 -8.98 1.37 -12.42
CA LEU A 190 -10.28 1.91 -12.03
C LEU A 190 -10.30 3.44 -12.06
N PHE A 191 -9.24 4.08 -11.55
CA PHE A 191 -9.11 5.53 -11.50
C PHE A 191 -8.82 6.14 -12.89
N LEU A 192 -8.12 5.42 -13.77
CA LEU A 192 -7.98 5.81 -15.18
C LEU A 192 -9.33 5.80 -15.90
N GLY A 193 -10.12 4.73 -15.74
CA GLY A 193 -11.46 4.64 -16.31
C GLY A 193 -12.39 5.74 -15.79
N ALA A 194 -12.39 5.98 -14.48
CA ALA A 194 -13.11 7.10 -13.87
C ALA A 194 -12.62 8.46 -14.43
N THR A 195 -11.32 8.63 -14.65
CA THR A 195 -10.78 9.87 -15.23
C THR A 195 -11.23 10.07 -16.68
N ALA A 196 -11.25 9.02 -17.50
CA ALA A 196 -11.76 9.09 -18.86
C ALA A 196 -13.23 9.52 -18.89
N VAL A 197 -14.07 8.96 -18.01
CA VAL A 197 -15.48 9.34 -17.86
C VAL A 197 -15.62 10.80 -17.39
N ALA A 198 -14.80 11.23 -16.42
CA ALA A 198 -14.78 12.60 -15.91
C ALA A 198 -14.44 13.63 -17.02
N LEU A 199 -13.41 13.35 -17.81
CA LEU A 199 -12.96 14.18 -18.92
C LEU A 199 -14.02 14.22 -20.04
N PHE A 200 -14.53 13.06 -20.44
CA PHE A 200 -15.56 12.97 -21.47
C PHE A 200 -16.79 13.78 -21.08
N TRP A 201 -17.28 13.61 -19.84
CA TRP A 201 -18.43 14.36 -19.35
C TRP A 201 -18.17 15.87 -19.30
N ALA A 202 -17.02 16.30 -18.76
CA ALA A 202 -16.65 17.72 -18.68
C ALA A 202 -16.54 18.37 -20.07
N TRP A 203 -15.97 17.66 -21.04
CA TRP A 203 -15.95 18.12 -22.44
C TRP A 203 -17.36 18.19 -23.03
N ARG A 204 -18.18 17.15 -22.82
CA ARG A 204 -19.55 17.07 -23.36
C ARG A 204 -20.47 18.17 -22.83
N THR A 205 -20.26 18.60 -21.58
CA THR A 205 -20.97 19.70 -20.94
C THR A 205 -20.34 21.08 -21.20
N GLY A 206 -19.35 21.17 -22.08
CA GLY A 206 -18.75 22.45 -22.48
C GLY A 206 -17.84 23.10 -21.43
N CYS A 207 -17.34 22.36 -20.44
CA CYS A 207 -16.47 22.94 -19.40
C CYS A 207 -15.12 23.42 -19.97
N TYR A 208 -14.66 22.83 -21.09
CA TYR A 208 -13.47 23.27 -21.80
C TYR A 208 -13.53 22.90 -23.30
N PRO A 209 -12.78 23.60 -24.18
CA PRO A 209 -12.75 23.29 -25.61
C PRO A 209 -11.98 21.99 -25.90
N ALA A 210 -12.35 21.28 -26.97
CA ALA A 210 -11.79 19.98 -27.35
C ALA A 210 -10.25 19.95 -27.40
N ARG A 211 -9.59 21.03 -27.84
CA ARG A 211 -8.13 21.18 -27.84
C ARG A 211 -7.46 20.94 -26.48
N ARG A 212 -8.18 21.13 -25.36
CA ARG A 212 -7.63 20.86 -24.02
C ARG A 212 -7.61 19.37 -23.67
N LEU A 213 -8.29 18.50 -24.42
CA LEU A 213 -8.19 17.05 -24.25
C LEU A 213 -6.76 16.54 -24.49
N ALA A 214 -5.96 17.23 -25.30
CA ALA A 214 -4.54 16.92 -25.48
C ALA A 214 -3.73 16.98 -24.17
N GLN A 215 -4.20 17.74 -23.16
CA GLN A 215 -3.57 17.74 -21.83
C GLN A 215 -3.75 16.43 -21.06
N ALA A 216 -4.69 15.57 -21.48
CA ALA A 216 -4.91 14.25 -20.90
C ALA A 216 -3.88 13.21 -21.39
N TRP A 217 -2.80 13.64 -22.07
CA TRP A 217 -1.69 12.78 -22.49
C TRP A 217 -1.09 11.91 -21.38
N PRO A 218 -1.10 12.26 -20.07
CA PRO A 218 -0.61 11.33 -19.04
C PRO A 218 -1.39 10.01 -19.00
N LEU A 219 -2.63 9.95 -19.50
CA LEU A 219 -3.37 8.69 -19.63
C LEU A 219 -2.68 7.69 -20.57
N LEU A 220 -1.82 8.17 -21.49
CA LEU A 220 -1.00 7.32 -22.35
C LEU A 220 0.05 6.51 -21.54
N ALA A 221 0.33 6.88 -20.29
CA ALA A 221 1.23 6.12 -19.43
C ALA A 221 0.78 4.65 -19.29
N ALA A 222 -0.53 4.38 -19.27
CA ALA A 222 -1.04 3.02 -19.16
C ALA A 222 -0.74 2.14 -20.39
N PRO A 223 -1.16 2.50 -21.62
CA PRO A 223 -0.81 1.70 -22.80
C PRO A 223 0.70 1.66 -23.06
N LEU A 224 1.44 2.75 -22.80
CA LEU A 224 2.90 2.75 -22.96
C LEU A 224 3.58 1.78 -21.98
N HIS A 225 3.15 1.78 -20.71
CA HIS A 225 3.66 0.85 -19.71
C HIS A 225 3.30 -0.60 -20.05
N LEU A 226 2.09 -0.86 -20.56
CA LEU A 226 1.69 -2.21 -21.00
C LEU A 226 2.50 -2.71 -22.20
N VAL A 227 2.75 -1.87 -23.20
CA VAL A 227 3.60 -2.22 -24.36
C VAL A 227 5.03 -2.48 -23.91
N TRP A 228 5.59 -1.61 -23.05
CA TRP A 228 6.92 -1.79 -22.48
C TRP A 228 7.01 -3.10 -21.68
N ARG A 229 6.03 -3.37 -20.81
CA ARG A 229 5.94 -4.61 -20.03
C ARG A 229 5.91 -5.83 -20.95
N GLN A 230 5.05 -5.84 -21.96
CA GLN A 230 4.95 -6.95 -22.91
C GLN A 230 6.28 -7.16 -23.64
N SER A 231 6.97 -6.08 -24.02
CA SER A 231 8.26 -6.18 -24.71
C SER A 231 9.38 -6.72 -23.83
N LEU A 232 9.37 -6.40 -22.53
CA LEU A 232 10.43 -6.79 -21.60
C LEU A 232 10.18 -8.16 -20.95
N TYR A 233 8.96 -8.43 -20.51
CA TYR A 233 8.61 -9.62 -19.71
C TYR A 233 7.81 -10.67 -20.49
N GLY A 234 7.30 -10.33 -21.67
CA GLY A 234 6.47 -11.22 -22.49
C GLY A 234 5.02 -11.38 -22.00
N GLU A 235 4.60 -10.67 -20.96
CA GLU A 235 3.30 -10.85 -20.29
C GLU A 235 2.54 -9.53 -20.14
N TRP A 236 1.20 -9.57 -20.28
CA TRP A 236 0.34 -8.39 -20.13
C TRP A 236 0.04 -8.05 -18.66
N LEU A 237 0.04 -9.07 -17.79
CA LEU A 237 -0.22 -8.96 -16.37
C LEU A 237 1.07 -9.24 -15.58
N PRO A 238 1.29 -8.57 -14.43
CA PRO A 238 2.46 -8.82 -13.60
C PRO A 238 2.42 -10.24 -13.04
N ASN A 239 3.59 -10.84 -12.80
CA ASN A 239 3.69 -12.21 -12.32
C ASN A 239 2.98 -12.42 -10.97
N THR A 240 2.98 -11.40 -10.13
CA THR A 240 2.27 -11.39 -8.84
C THR A 240 0.76 -11.59 -8.97
N TYR A 241 0.16 -11.24 -10.11
CA TYR A 241 -1.26 -11.53 -10.36
C TYR A 241 -1.47 -13.03 -10.37
N TYR A 242 -0.68 -13.75 -11.17
CA TYR A 242 -0.76 -15.21 -11.24
C TYR A 242 -0.45 -15.83 -9.88
N ALA A 243 0.61 -15.38 -9.20
CA ALA A 243 0.99 -15.91 -7.91
C ALA A 243 -0.11 -15.80 -6.83
N LYS A 244 -0.86 -14.68 -6.80
CA LYS A 244 -1.83 -14.38 -5.72
C LYS A 244 -3.30 -14.59 -6.08
N ALA A 245 -3.67 -14.58 -7.36
CA ALA A 245 -5.06 -14.67 -7.79
C ALA A 245 -5.50 -16.14 -7.91
N VAL A 246 -5.97 -16.70 -6.80
CA VAL A 246 -6.58 -18.05 -6.77
C VAL A 246 -8.10 -17.99 -6.94
N GLY A 247 -8.75 -16.92 -6.47
CA GLY A 247 -10.18 -16.68 -6.66
C GLY A 247 -10.77 -15.73 -5.62
N PRO A 248 -12.03 -15.26 -5.83
CA PRO A 248 -12.70 -14.34 -4.91
C PRO A 248 -12.75 -14.86 -3.46
N TRP A 249 -12.53 -13.98 -2.47
CA TRP A 249 -12.57 -14.36 -1.05
C TRP A 249 -13.37 -13.37 -0.16
N PRO A 250 -14.69 -13.23 -0.38
CA PRO A 250 -15.51 -12.26 0.35
C PRO A 250 -15.55 -12.53 1.87
N ALA A 251 -15.48 -13.79 2.30
CA ALA A 251 -15.47 -14.14 3.71
C ALA A 251 -14.26 -13.56 4.47
N SER A 252 -13.08 -13.54 3.85
CA SER A 252 -11.89 -12.91 4.41
C SER A 252 -12.00 -11.39 4.35
N GLY A 253 -12.39 -10.84 3.20
CA GLY A 253 -12.39 -9.39 3.04
C GLY A 253 -13.49 -8.68 3.84
N LEU A 254 -14.63 -9.32 4.11
CA LEU A 254 -15.63 -8.81 5.05
C LEU A 254 -15.08 -8.74 6.48
N ARG A 255 -14.37 -9.79 6.93
CA ARG A 255 -13.72 -9.80 8.25
C ARG A 255 -12.63 -8.73 8.33
N TYR A 256 -11.85 -8.58 7.27
CA TYR A 256 -10.84 -7.55 7.14
C TYR A 256 -11.43 -6.13 7.24
N ALA A 257 -12.50 -5.85 6.50
CA ALA A 257 -13.18 -4.55 6.53
C ALA A 257 -13.86 -4.28 7.89
N LEU A 258 -14.49 -5.29 8.49
CA LEU A 258 -15.07 -5.19 9.83
C LEU A 258 -13.99 -4.95 10.89
N SER A 259 -12.86 -5.67 10.81
CA SER A 259 -11.72 -5.48 11.70
C SER A 259 -11.19 -4.06 11.63
N PHE A 260 -11.03 -3.50 10.42
CA PHE A 260 -10.63 -2.11 10.22
C PHE A 260 -11.66 -1.12 10.82
N ALA A 261 -12.95 -1.40 10.63
CA ALA A 261 -14.02 -0.56 11.16
C ALA A 261 -14.11 -0.59 12.68
N LEU A 262 -13.85 -1.74 13.32
CA LEU A 262 -13.79 -1.85 14.78
C LEU A 262 -12.52 -1.21 15.33
N GLU A 263 -11.35 -1.47 14.73
CA GLU A 263 -10.08 -0.93 15.22
C GLU A 263 -10.08 0.60 15.30
N TYR A 264 -10.66 1.27 14.29
CA TYR A 264 -10.72 2.73 14.23
C TYR A 264 -12.09 3.33 14.52
N ALA A 265 -13.00 2.56 15.11
CA ALA A 265 -14.37 2.98 15.44
C ALA A 265 -15.12 3.67 14.28
N LEU A 266 -14.89 3.22 13.03
CA LEU A 266 -15.48 3.79 11.82
C LEU A 266 -16.99 3.57 11.72
N TRP A 267 -17.56 2.70 12.57
CA TRP A 267 -19.01 2.61 12.76
C TRP A 267 -19.60 3.96 13.22
N THR A 268 -18.86 4.80 13.94
CA THR A 268 -19.32 6.16 14.31
C THR A 268 -19.59 7.02 13.07
N TRP A 269 -18.69 6.95 12.09
CA TRP A 269 -18.86 7.57 10.78
C TRP A 269 -20.02 6.94 10.01
N GLY A 270 -20.09 5.60 9.96
CA GLY A 270 -21.15 4.87 9.27
C GLY A 270 -22.55 5.22 9.77
N LEU A 271 -22.73 5.27 11.09
CA LEU A 271 -24.00 5.68 11.73
C LEU A 271 -24.37 7.11 11.38
N LEU A 272 -23.41 8.04 11.41
CA LEU A 272 -23.65 9.43 11.03
C LEU A 272 -24.03 9.54 9.55
N LEU A 273 -23.33 8.82 8.67
CA LEU A 273 -23.63 8.80 7.24
C LEU A 273 -25.05 8.29 6.98
N VAL A 274 -25.42 7.15 7.58
CA VAL A 274 -26.79 6.59 7.49
C VAL A 274 -27.82 7.60 7.98
N TYR A 275 -27.56 8.25 9.12
CA TYR A 275 -28.44 9.30 9.64
C TYR A 275 -28.63 10.47 8.65
N VAL A 276 -27.54 10.95 8.04
CA VAL A 276 -27.61 12.04 7.04
C VAL A 276 -28.41 11.60 5.81
N LEU A 277 -28.13 10.41 5.28
CA LEU A 277 -28.83 9.88 4.11
C LEU A 277 -30.32 9.66 4.38
N TRP A 278 -30.69 9.27 5.60
CA TRP A 278 -32.08 9.04 5.98
C TRP A 278 -32.85 10.33 6.27
N LYS A 279 -32.33 11.21 7.12
CA LYS A 279 -33.04 12.41 7.63
C LYS A 279 -32.83 13.67 6.81
N LYS A 280 -31.77 13.72 6.00
CA LYS A 280 -31.36 14.91 5.23
C LYS A 280 -31.11 14.51 3.77
N LYS A 281 -32.10 13.86 3.15
CA LYS A 281 -32.04 13.46 1.73
C LYS A 281 -31.60 14.66 0.87
N GLY A 282 -30.54 14.46 0.08
CA GLY A 282 -29.98 15.50 -0.78
C GLY A 282 -29.15 16.58 -0.06
N ALA A 283 -28.78 16.41 1.22
CA ALA A 283 -27.84 17.32 1.90
C ALA A 283 -26.37 17.04 1.55
N LEU A 284 -26.04 15.80 1.20
CA LEU A 284 -24.73 15.42 0.64
C LEU A 284 -24.78 15.60 -0.88
N ARG A 285 -24.81 16.85 -1.35
CA ARG A 285 -24.75 17.14 -2.78
C ARG A 285 -23.31 17.01 -3.26
N LEU A 286 -23.03 15.96 -4.03
CA LEU A 286 -21.80 15.85 -4.80
C LEU A 286 -22.01 16.47 -6.18
N SER A 287 -20.97 17.12 -6.70
CA SER A 287 -20.87 17.32 -8.14
C SER A 287 -20.79 15.95 -8.84
N TRP A 288 -21.08 15.90 -10.14
CA TRP A 288 -20.90 14.68 -10.93
C TRP A 288 -19.50 14.07 -10.74
N HIS A 289 -18.45 14.90 -10.82
CA HIS A 289 -17.06 14.49 -10.61
C HIS A 289 -16.78 14.04 -9.17
N GLY A 290 -17.42 14.66 -8.18
CA GLY A 290 -17.34 14.23 -6.78
C GLY A 290 -18.02 12.88 -6.54
N LEU A 291 -19.15 12.62 -7.18
CA LEU A 291 -19.83 11.32 -7.15
C LEU A 291 -18.96 10.24 -7.79
N LEU A 292 -18.37 10.53 -8.94
CA LEU A 292 -17.45 9.61 -9.62
C LEU A 292 -16.24 9.28 -8.75
N ALA A 293 -15.70 10.28 -8.02
CA ALA A 293 -14.63 10.04 -7.06
C ALA A 293 -15.06 9.12 -5.91
N ALA A 294 -16.24 9.36 -5.34
CA ALA A 294 -16.79 8.49 -4.30
C ALA A 294 -17.00 7.06 -4.81
N LEU A 295 -17.55 6.89 -6.02
CA LEU A 295 -17.74 5.58 -6.64
C LEU A 295 -16.43 4.85 -6.92
N ALA A 296 -15.40 5.55 -7.41
CA ALA A 296 -14.08 4.95 -7.63
C ALA A 296 -13.43 4.50 -6.31
N LEU A 297 -13.50 5.31 -5.26
CA LEU A 297 -12.99 4.95 -3.93
C LEU A 297 -13.75 3.77 -3.32
N CYS A 298 -15.09 3.78 -3.39
CA CYS A 298 -15.91 2.66 -2.93
C CYS A 298 -15.67 1.41 -3.77
N GLY A 299 -15.51 1.54 -5.09
CA GLY A 299 -15.18 0.43 -5.99
C GLY A 299 -13.82 -0.17 -5.69
N HIS A 300 -12.81 0.65 -5.41
CA HIS A 300 -11.49 0.19 -4.97
C HIS A 300 -11.56 -0.55 -3.64
N ALA A 301 -12.26 0.01 -2.64
CA ALA A 301 -12.45 -0.67 -1.36
C ALA A 301 -13.21 -2.01 -1.51
N ALA A 302 -14.29 -2.00 -2.30
CA ALA A 302 -15.10 -3.19 -2.59
C ALA A 302 -14.32 -4.27 -3.34
N TYR A 303 -13.43 -3.89 -4.27
CA TYR A 303 -12.57 -4.84 -4.98
C TYR A 303 -11.69 -5.62 -4.00
N TYR A 304 -11.06 -4.95 -3.04
CA TYR A 304 -10.27 -5.64 -2.03
C TYR A 304 -11.11 -6.43 -1.01
N THR A 305 -12.31 -5.94 -0.65
CA THR A 305 -13.22 -6.63 0.28
C THR A 305 -13.86 -7.88 -0.33
N PHE A 306 -14.28 -7.85 -1.59
CA PHE A 306 -15.11 -8.91 -2.17
C PHE A 306 -14.35 -9.83 -3.11
N PHE A 307 -13.31 -9.33 -3.80
CA PHE A 307 -12.50 -10.14 -4.71
C PHE A 307 -11.22 -10.62 -4.03
N TYR A 308 -10.31 -9.74 -3.62
CA TYR A 308 -9.04 -10.21 -3.05
C TYR A 308 -9.18 -10.87 -1.67
N GLY A 309 -10.06 -10.35 -0.81
CA GLY A 309 -10.23 -10.84 0.55
C GLY A 309 -9.37 -10.14 1.60
N GLY A 310 -8.81 -8.98 1.28
CA GLY A 310 -7.95 -8.20 2.17
C GLY A 310 -6.54 -8.00 1.60
N ASP A 311 -5.57 -7.87 2.50
CA ASP A 311 -4.14 -7.74 2.17
C ASP A 311 -3.33 -8.54 3.19
N HIS A 312 -2.14 -8.99 2.81
CA HIS A 312 -1.19 -9.62 3.75
C HIS A 312 -0.75 -8.61 4.82
N PHE A 313 -0.58 -7.35 4.41
CA PHE A 313 -0.04 -6.24 5.19
C PHE A 313 -1.12 -5.45 5.92
N GLU A 314 -1.35 -5.76 7.20
CA GLU A 314 -2.31 -5.10 8.10
C GLU A 314 -3.50 -4.44 7.38
N TYR A 315 -3.67 -3.10 7.43
CA TYR A 315 -4.69 -2.37 6.68
C TYR A 315 -4.12 -1.50 5.55
N ARG A 316 -2.96 -1.87 4.99
CA ARG A 316 -2.17 -1.06 4.05
C ARG A 316 -3.02 -0.51 2.90
N ILE A 317 -3.85 -1.35 2.29
CA ILE A 317 -4.76 -0.97 1.18
C ILE A 317 -5.83 0.06 1.55
N TYR A 318 -6.12 0.25 2.85
CA TYR A 318 -7.09 1.23 3.35
C TYR A 318 -6.43 2.48 3.95
N ALA A 319 -5.11 2.60 3.92
CA ALA A 319 -4.39 3.73 4.53
C ALA A 319 -4.87 5.10 3.99
N HIS A 320 -5.18 5.18 2.69
CA HIS A 320 -5.70 6.40 2.07
C HIS A 320 -7.15 6.74 2.47
N LEU A 321 -7.92 5.76 2.95
CA LEU A 321 -9.28 5.96 3.43
C LEU A 321 -9.30 6.67 4.79
N VAL A 322 -8.23 6.55 5.60
CA VAL A 322 -8.14 7.19 6.93
C VAL A 322 -8.46 8.71 6.86
N PRO A 323 -7.70 9.54 6.11
CA PRO A 323 -8.03 10.97 5.99
C PRO A 323 -9.39 11.20 5.32
N LEU A 324 -9.80 10.36 4.37
CA LEU A 324 -11.06 10.52 3.64
C LEU A 324 -12.30 10.25 4.51
N CYS A 325 -12.26 9.25 5.40
CA CYS A 325 -13.34 8.95 6.34
C CYS A 325 -13.55 10.11 7.32
N TYR A 326 -12.49 10.67 7.90
CA TYR A 326 -12.60 11.82 8.80
C TYR A 326 -13.03 13.11 8.06
N LEU A 327 -12.58 13.31 6.82
CA LEU A 327 -13.07 14.38 5.96
C LEU A 327 -14.58 14.23 5.67
N ALA A 328 -15.01 13.02 5.32
CA ALA A 328 -16.43 12.71 5.10
C ALA A 328 -17.25 12.86 6.38
N PHE A 329 -16.69 12.53 7.54
CA PHE A 329 -17.31 12.77 8.85
C PHE A 329 -17.58 14.27 9.07
N ALA A 330 -16.56 15.12 8.90
CA ALA A 330 -16.69 16.56 9.03
C ALA A 330 -17.73 17.12 8.03
N TRP A 331 -17.73 16.59 6.80
CA TRP A 331 -18.72 16.97 5.79
C TRP A 331 -20.15 16.57 6.19
N CYS A 332 -20.36 15.37 6.76
CA CYS A 332 -21.66 14.95 7.26
C CYS A 332 -22.16 15.84 8.41
N LEU A 333 -21.30 16.16 9.38
CA LEU A 333 -21.65 17.09 10.47
C LEU A 333 -22.05 18.47 9.94
N ASN A 334 -21.32 18.95 8.93
CA ASN A 334 -21.63 20.20 8.26
C ASN A 334 -22.96 20.16 7.49
N ALA A 335 -23.27 19.05 6.81
CA ALA A 335 -24.51 18.85 6.07
C ALA A 335 -25.74 18.78 6.98
N VAL A 336 -25.61 18.19 8.18
CA VAL A 336 -26.69 18.14 9.18
C VAL A 336 -26.97 19.53 9.77
N GLY A 337 -25.96 20.41 9.79
CA GLY A 337 -26.09 21.75 10.38
C GLY A 337 -26.18 21.73 11.90
N VAL A 338 -25.50 20.76 12.53
CA VAL A 338 -25.43 20.58 13.99
C VAL A 338 -24.86 21.84 14.64
N GLN A 339 -25.27 22.12 15.89
CA GLN A 339 -24.66 23.19 16.68
C GLN A 339 -23.13 23.00 16.80
N PRO A 340 -22.31 24.06 16.69
CA PRO A 340 -20.85 23.92 16.66
C PRO A 340 -20.26 23.10 17.81
N LYS A 341 -20.70 23.37 19.05
CA LYS A 341 -20.24 22.62 20.23
C LYS A 341 -20.53 21.13 20.11
N LYS A 342 -21.76 20.75 19.72
CA LYS A 342 -22.15 19.35 19.53
C LYS A 342 -21.36 18.69 18.39
N ALA A 343 -21.16 19.39 17.27
CA ALA A 343 -20.39 18.86 16.14
C ALA A 343 -18.93 18.58 16.53
N LEU A 344 -18.29 19.50 17.25
CA LEU A 344 -16.92 19.33 17.74
C LEU A 344 -16.81 18.20 18.78
N VAL A 345 -17.79 18.09 19.68
CA VAL A 345 -17.84 16.98 20.66
C VAL A 345 -18.00 15.64 19.94
N VAL A 346 -18.93 15.53 18.98
CA VAL A 346 -19.14 14.26 18.25
C VAL A 346 -17.90 13.87 17.45
N LEU A 347 -17.26 14.80 16.74
CA LEU A 347 -16.02 14.51 16.03
C LEU A 347 -14.88 14.16 17.00
N GLY A 348 -14.72 14.92 18.08
CA GLY A 348 -13.71 14.64 19.10
C GLY A 348 -13.90 13.27 19.76
N LEU A 349 -15.14 12.90 20.07
CA LEU A 349 -15.47 11.56 20.57
C LEU A 349 -15.14 10.47 19.54
N ALA A 350 -15.44 10.67 18.26
CA ALA A 350 -15.07 9.71 17.22
C ALA A 350 -13.55 9.50 17.15
N VAL A 351 -12.76 10.60 17.26
CA VAL A 351 -11.29 10.50 17.33
C VAL A 351 -10.84 9.73 18.56
N VAL A 352 -11.35 10.06 19.75
CA VAL A 352 -10.98 9.38 21.00
C VAL A 352 -11.39 7.90 20.97
N LEU A 353 -12.56 7.57 20.43
CA LEU A 353 -13.03 6.18 20.30
C LEU A 353 -12.18 5.36 19.32
N SER A 354 -11.45 6.01 18.40
CA SER A 354 -10.54 5.33 17.46
C SER A 354 -9.20 4.91 18.08
N TRP A 355 -8.90 5.31 19.33
CA TRP A 355 -7.61 5.06 19.96
C TRP A 355 -7.46 3.74 20.74
N PRO A 356 -8.45 3.26 21.50
CA PRO A 356 -8.24 2.17 22.45
C PRO A 356 -7.65 0.90 21.83
N ILE A 357 -8.30 0.32 20.80
CA ILE A 357 -7.82 -0.92 20.17
C ILE A 357 -6.39 -0.80 19.62
N PRO A 358 -6.08 0.13 18.70
CA PRO A 358 -4.75 0.15 18.07
C PRO A 358 -3.64 0.48 19.06
N TRP A 359 -3.88 1.36 20.04
CA TRP A 359 -2.86 1.76 21.01
C TRP A 359 -2.69 0.76 22.15
N ILE A 360 -3.74 0.05 22.59
CA ILE A 360 -3.60 -1.10 23.48
C ILE A 360 -2.79 -2.18 22.77
N HIS A 361 -3.15 -2.55 21.54
CA HIS A 361 -2.39 -3.55 20.78
C HIS A 361 -0.92 -3.15 20.63
N TRP A 362 -0.64 -1.89 20.29
CA TRP A 362 0.74 -1.39 20.22
C TRP A 362 1.47 -1.49 21.57
N SER A 363 0.83 -1.09 22.68
CA SER A 363 1.42 -1.17 24.02
C SER A 363 1.83 -2.61 24.37
N GLN A 364 1.04 -3.61 23.95
CA GLN A 364 1.30 -5.01 24.23
C GLN A 364 2.32 -5.65 23.29
N THR A 365 2.55 -5.09 22.09
CA THR A 365 3.34 -5.77 21.04
C THR A 365 4.63 -5.07 20.63
N HIS A 366 4.78 -3.77 20.85
CA HIS A 366 5.94 -3.00 20.32
C HIS A 366 7.32 -3.49 20.78
N HIS A 367 7.40 -4.14 21.95
CA HIS A 367 8.63 -4.67 22.53
C HIS A 367 8.97 -6.10 22.07
N ILE A 368 8.05 -6.78 21.39
CA ILE A 368 8.24 -8.16 20.92
C ILE A 368 9.00 -8.12 19.59
N ALA A 369 10.27 -8.54 19.61
CA ALA A 369 11.16 -8.40 18.44
C ALA A 369 11.68 -9.73 17.86
N SER A 370 11.51 -10.87 18.54
CA SER A 370 12.04 -12.14 18.05
C SER A 370 11.10 -12.81 17.03
N ARG A 371 11.66 -13.51 16.03
CA ARG A 371 10.85 -14.18 15.00
C ARG A 371 9.96 -15.29 15.58
N GLY A 372 10.48 -16.06 16.54
CA GLY A 372 9.73 -17.13 17.20
C GLY A 372 8.49 -16.65 17.95
N GLN A 373 8.51 -15.43 18.49
CA GLN A 373 7.36 -14.83 19.17
C GLN A 373 6.41 -14.08 18.23
N THR A 374 6.89 -13.63 17.08
CA THR A 374 6.14 -12.75 16.17
C THR A 374 5.53 -13.46 14.98
N LEU A 375 5.90 -14.72 14.69
CA LEU A 375 5.25 -15.51 13.65
C LEU A 375 3.76 -15.69 13.96
N GLN A 376 2.90 -15.16 13.10
CA GLN A 376 1.45 -15.09 13.31
C GLN A 376 1.09 -14.47 14.67
N LEU A 377 1.65 -13.28 14.95
CA LEU A 377 1.52 -12.61 16.25
C LEU A 377 0.05 -12.32 16.61
N LYS A 378 -0.52 -13.12 17.52
CA LYS A 378 -1.87 -12.97 18.06
C LYS A 378 -1.83 -12.52 19.52
N VAL A 379 -2.13 -11.24 19.77
CA VAL A 379 -2.22 -10.68 21.12
C VAL A 379 -3.59 -10.04 21.31
N PRO A 380 -4.40 -10.52 22.27
CA PRO A 380 -5.76 -10.02 22.46
C PRO A 380 -5.76 -8.65 23.13
N VAL A 381 -6.66 -7.77 22.72
CA VAL A 381 -6.89 -6.48 23.40
C VAL A 381 -8.05 -6.52 24.38
N ALA A 382 -8.99 -7.47 24.23
CA ALA A 382 -10.19 -7.55 25.06
C ALA A 382 -9.96 -7.62 26.58
N PRO A 383 -8.93 -8.32 27.10
CA PRO A 383 -8.63 -8.34 28.54
C PRO A 383 -8.37 -6.95 29.14
N HIS A 384 -7.94 -5.99 28.32
CA HIS A 384 -7.66 -4.61 28.73
C HIS A 384 -8.90 -3.69 28.68
N PHE A 385 -10.06 -4.19 28.23
CA PHE A 385 -11.30 -3.43 28.19
C PHE A 385 -12.18 -3.66 29.44
N PRO A 386 -12.86 -2.61 29.94
CA PRO A 386 -13.87 -2.73 30.99
C PRO A 386 -14.97 -3.72 30.61
N ALA A 387 -15.46 -4.49 31.60
CA ALA A 387 -16.44 -5.55 31.38
C ALA A 387 -17.66 -5.16 30.51
N PRO A 388 -18.30 -3.98 30.66
CA PRO A 388 -19.47 -3.61 29.87
C PRO A 388 -19.23 -3.45 28.37
N ILE A 389 -17.99 -3.17 27.95
CA ILE A 389 -17.61 -2.94 26.54
C ILE A 389 -16.59 -3.95 26.03
N ARG A 390 -16.24 -4.96 26.84
CA ARG A 390 -15.26 -6.00 26.49
C ARG A 390 -15.66 -6.79 25.24
N TRP A 391 -16.95 -7.00 25.03
CA TRP A 391 -17.49 -7.70 23.85
C TRP A 391 -17.07 -7.03 22.53
N TYR A 392 -16.93 -5.70 22.51
CA TYR A 392 -16.51 -4.96 21.32
C TYR A 392 -15.07 -5.29 20.93
N ALA A 393 -14.17 -5.32 21.93
CA ALA A 393 -12.78 -5.69 21.75
C ALA A 393 -12.61 -7.19 21.47
N ALA A 394 -13.44 -8.05 22.07
CA ALA A 394 -13.44 -9.49 21.81
C ALA A 394 -13.85 -9.81 20.36
N ALA A 395 -14.85 -9.10 19.81
CA ALA A 395 -15.22 -9.23 18.41
C ALA A 395 -14.09 -8.82 17.46
N PHE A 396 -13.31 -7.79 17.82
CA PHE A 396 -12.10 -7.42 17.08
C PHE A 396 -11.03 -8.52 17.16
N ASP A 397 -10.75 -9.05 18.35
CA ASP A 397 -9.76 -10.12 18.56
C ASP A 397 -10.11 -11.36 17.72
N GLU A 398 -11.38 -11.78 17.70
CA GLU A 398 -11.85 -12.92 16.90
C GLU A 398 -11.61 -12.72 15.39
N LEU A 399 -11.95 -11.53 14.88
CA LEU A 399 -11.72 -11.19 13.48
C LEU A 399 -10.23 -11.18 13.13
N GLN A 400 -9.40 -10.51 13.95
CA GLN A 400 -7.96 -10.46 13.72
C GLN A 400 -7.31 -11.83 13.77
N PHE A 401 -7.65 -12.67 14.74
CA PHE A 401 -7.03 -13.98 14.89
C PHE A 401 -7.37 -14.88 13.70
N TRP A 402 -8.63 -14.86 13.24
CA TRP A 402 -9.03 -15.59 12.04
C TRP A 402 -8.25 -15.14 10.79
N LEU A 403 -8.02 -13.83 10.65
CA LEU A 403 -7.26 -13.26 9.53
C LEU A 403 -5.78 -13.66 9.61
N ILE A 404 -5.17 -13.55 10.79
CA ILE A 404 -3.75 -13.85 11.02
C ILE A 404 -3.44 -15.33 10.78
N ASP A 405 -4.35 -16.24 11.19
CA ASP A 405 -4.22 -17.68 10.92
C ASP A 405 -4.08 -17.99 9.42
N ARG A 406 -4.57 -17.10 8.57
CA ARG A 406 -4.59 -17.23 7.09
C ARG A 406 -3.64 -16.29 6.37
N PHE A 407 -2.68 -15.70 7.10
CA PHE A 407 -1.71 -14.74 6.56
C PHE A 407 -2.38 -13.49 5.95
N VAL A 408 -3.55 -13.10 6.45
CA VAL A 408 -4.25 -11.87 6.10
C VAL A 408 -4.14 -10.89 7.27
N CYS A 409 -4.00 -9.60 6.98
CA CYS A 409 -3.94 -8.53 7.97
C CYS A 409 -2.82 -8.70 9.01
N ILE A 410 -1.67 -9.24 8.61
CA ILE A 410 -0.52 -9.45 9.49
C ILE A 410 -0.03 -8.10 10.02
N ARG A 411 0.22 -8.05 11.34
CA ARG A 411 0.50 -6.80 12.05
C ARG A 411 1.89 -6.27 11.67
N HIS A 412 2.03 -4.96 11.61
CA HIS A 412 3.30 -4.23 11.44
C HIS A 412 4.50 -4.88 12.19
N GLN A 413 4.31 -5.22 13.47
CA GLN A 413 5.41 -5.70 14.32
C GLN A 413 5.99 -7.02 13.81
N GLU A 414 5.17 -7.89 13.23
CA GLU A 414 5.61 -9.14 12.64
C GLU A 414 6.51 -8.90 11.42
N HIS A 415 6.12 -7.98 10.53
CA HIS A 415 6.94 -7.63 9.37
C HIS A 415 8.28 -7.01 9.77
N LYS A 416 8.28 -6.15 10.80
CA LYS A 416 9.50 -5.56 11.36
C LYS A 416 10.44 -6.65 11.90
N ALA A 417 9.94 -7.51 12.79
CA ALA A 417 10.73 -8.58 13.39
C ALA A 417 11.22 -9.59 12.34
N ASN A 418 10.41 -9.91 11.33
CA ASN A 418 10.81 -10.78 10.23
C ASN A 418 11.95 -10.17 9.39
N ALA A 419 11.87 -8.88 9.07
CA ALA A 419 12.93 -8.19 8.33
C ALA A 419 14.24 -8.13 9.14
N GLU A 420 14.18 -7.83 10.44
CA GLU A 420 15.34 -7.84 11.34
C GLU A 420 15.96 -9.23 11.47
N PHE A 421 15.11 -10.27 11.58
CA PHE A 421 15.54 -11.67 11.61
C PHE A 421 16.28 -12.08 10.32
N LEU A 422 15.68 -11.84 9.15
CA LEU A 422 16.30 -12.13 7.86
C LEU A 422 17.59 -11.31 7.67
N ALA A 423 17.61 -10.06 8.13
CA ALA A 423 18.81 -9.24 8.15
C ALA A 423 19.93 -9.83 9.04
N GLY A 424 19.61 -10.61 10.07
CA GLY A 424 20.59 -11.36 10.86
C GLY A 424 21.04 -12.67 10.21
N MET A 425 20.22 -13.27 9.37
CA MET A 425 20.53 -14.54 8.70
C MET A 425 21.53 -14.41 7.56
N PHE A 426 21.49 -13.30 6.81
CA PHE A 426 22.34 -13.12 5.61
C PHE A 426 23.52 -12.18 5.90
N PRO A 427 24.68 -12.31 5.22
CA PRO A 427 25.76 -11.34 5.32
C PRO A 427 25.30 -9.94 4.88
N PRO A 428 25.90 -8.85 5.37
CA PRO A 428 25.67 -7.52 4.82
C PRO A 428 25.94 -7.49 3.31
N ARG A 429 25.22 -6.64 2.56
CA ARG A 429 25.37 -6.53 1.09
C ARG A 429 26.83 -6.29 0.66
N ALA A 430 27.58 -5.50 1.42
CA ALA A 430 28.99 -5.20 1.15
C ALA A 430 29.89 -6.46 1.18
N GLN A 431 29.49 -7.52 1.87
CA GLN A 431 30.17 -8.82 1.86
C GLN A 431 29.55 -9.74 0.81
N GLY A 432 28.22 -9.78 0.70
CA GLY A 432 27.51 -10.64 -0.25
C GLY A 432 27.82 -10.36 -1.72
N GLN A 433 28.22 -9.12 -2.07
CA GLN A 433 28.68 -8.78 -3.41
C GLN A 433 29.99 -9.46 -3.84
N PHE A 434 30.78 -9.98 -2.89
CA PHE A 434 32.04 -10.68 -3.19
C PHE A 434 31.88 -12.20 -3.28
N LEU A 435 30.65 -12.72 -3.13
CA LEU A 435 30.39 -14.14 -3.35
C LEU A 435 30.63 -14.49 -4.84
N PRO A 436 31.15 -15.69 -5.14
CA PRO A 436 31.35 -16.13 -6.52
C PRO A 436 30.06 -16.01 -7.33
N ALA A 437 30.16 -15.39 -8.51
CA ALA A 437 29.04 -15.15 -9.44
C ALA A 437 29.13 -15.97 -10.74
N ALA A 438 30.27 -16.61 -10.98
CA ALA A 438 30.46 -17.50 -12.13
C ALA A 438 29.54 -18.71 -12.04
N ASP A 439 29.17 -19.25 -13.20
CA ASP A 439 28.34 -20.45 -13.33
C ASP A 439 26.93 -20.34 -12.71
N TYR A 440 26.38 -19.12 -12.68
CA TYR A 440 25.00 -18.81 -12.30
C TYR A 440 24.56 -19.45 -10.98
N PRO A 441 25.19 -19.10 -9.85
CA PRO A 441 24.86 -19.70 -8.56
C PRO A 441 23.39 -19.47 -8.20
N VAL A 442 22.73 -20.52 -7.72
CA VAL A 442 21.29 -20.52 -7.44
C VAL A 442 21.04 -20.77 -5.95
N PHE A 443 20.19 -19.92 -5.38
CA PHE A 443 19.63 -20.04 -4.05
C PHE A 443 18.11 -20.20 -4.12
N PHE A 444 17.54 -21.00 -3.23
CA PHE A 444 16.10 -21.25 -3.16
C PHE A 444 15.62 -20.95 -1.74
N PHE A 445 14.66 -20.03 -1.59
CA PHE A 445 14.28 -19.53 -0.27
C PHE A 445 12.86 -18.92 -0.26
N PRO A 446 12.10 -19.02 0.83
CA PRO A 446 10.71 -18.55 0.86
C PRO A 446 10.54 -17.04 1.05
N ALA A 447 11.44 -16.37 1.79
CA ALA A 447 11.39 -14.93 2.03
C ALA A 447 12.51 -14.22 1.27
N ILE A 448 12.21 -13.81 0.05
CA ILE A 448 13.22 -13.53 -0.98
C ILE A 448 13.75 -12.10 -1.02
N GLY A 449 13.11 -11.12 -0.37
CA GLY A 449 13.47 -9.72 -0.56
C GLY A 449 14.88 -9.40 -0.04
N ILE A 450 15.08 -9.53 1.26
CA ILE A 450 16.36 -9.26 1.94
C ILE A 450 17.50 -10.11 1.38
N PRO A 451 17.37 -11.44 1.17
CA PRO A 451 18.45 -12.19 0.57
C PRO A 451 18.78 -11.71 -0.85
N ALA A 452 17.79 -11.38 -1.69
CA ALA A 452 18.06 -10.89 -3.04
C ALA A 452 18.80 -9.56 -3.05
N TRP A 453 18.50 -8.68 -2.09
CA TRP A 453 19.25 -7.44 -1.91
C TRP A 453 20.67 -7.66 -1.38
N ARG A 454 20.84 -8.57 -0.42
CA ARG A 454 22.14 -8.82 0.22
C ARG A 454 23.08 -9.64 -0.65
N LEU A 455 22.55 -10.45 -1.56
CA LEU A 455 23.28 -11.35 -2.45
C LEU A 455 23.08 -10.90 -3.92
N PRO A 456 23.62 -9.73 -4.33
CA PRO A 456 23.28 -9.10 -5.61
C PRO A 456 23.61 -9.95 -6.85
N HIS A 457 24.62 -10.83 -6.77
CA HIS A 457 25.04 -11.67 -7.88
C HIS A 457 24.57 -13.12 -7.80
N ILE A 458 23.78 -13.45 -6.78
CA ILE A 458 23.17 -14.77 -6.64
C ILE A 458 21.77 -14.75 -7.25
N ASN A 459 21.44 -15.79 -8.01
CA ASN A 459 20.11 -15.99 -8.57
C ASN A 459 19.22 -16.63 -7.51
N ILE A 460 18.00 -16.09 -7.32
CA ILE A 460 17.10 -16.55 -6.28
C ILE A 460 15.82 -17.09 -6.91
N LEU A 461 15.52 -18.34 -6.63
CA LEU A 461 14.25 -18.99 -6.93
C LEU A 461 13.28 -18.78 -5.76
N ASP A 462 12.09 -18.29 -6.09
CA ASP A 462 11.06 -17.88 -5.15
C ASP A 462 10.05 -19.00 -4.90
N VAL A 463 10.02 -19.55 -3.69
CA VAL A 463 9.15 -20.67 -3.29
C VAL A 463 7.67 -20.40 -3.55
N HIS A 464 7.23 -19.14 -3.45
CA HIS A 464 5.82 -18.75 -3.57
C HIS A 464 5.47 -18.19 -4.95
N GLY A 465 6.45 -18.11 -5.85
CA GLY A 465 6.22 -17.72 -7.23
C GLY A 465 5.90 -16.25 -7.44
N LEU A 466 6.17 -15.35 -6.50
CA LEU A 466 6.01 -13.91 -6.76
C LEU A 466 6.95 -13.47 -7.89
N ASN A 467 8.18 -13.99 -7.90
CA ASN A 467 9.23 -13.67 -8.87
C ASN A 467 9.67 -14.87 -9.73
N ASP A 468 8.91 -15.96 -9.70
CA ASP A 468 9.15 -17.15 -10.51
C ASP A 468 7.93 -17.42 -11.39
N TYR A 469 8.16 -17.62 -12.69
CA TYR A 469 7.08 -17.75 -13.66
C TYR A 469 6.27 -19.04 -13.52
N VAL A 470 6.98 -20.16 -13.34
CA VAL A 470 6.39 -21.50 -13.33
C VAL A 470 5.61 -21.67 -12.04
N ILE A 471 6.24 -21.32 -10.91
CA ILE A 471 5.63 -21.42 -9.58
C ILE A 471 4.39 -20.52 -9.48
N ALA A 472 4.40 -19.33 -10.09
CA ALA A 472 3.22 -18.46 -10.13
C ALA A 472 2.00 -19.06 -10.83
N ARG A 473 2.19 -20.12 -11.62
CA ARG A 473 1.16 -20.74 -12.47
C ARG A 473 0.80 -22.15 -12.02
N THR A 474 1.48 -22.72 -11.03
CA THR A 474 1.12 -24.03 -10.47
C THR A 474 -0.24 -23.98 -9.77
N PRO A 475 -1.16 -24.93 -10.05
CA PRO A 475 -2.43 -24.95 -9.36
C PRO A 475 -2.20 -25.08 -7.84
N PRO A 476 -2.89 -24.27 -7.01
CA PRO A 476 -2.82 -24.44 -5.56
C PRO A 476 -3.42 -25.79 -5.16
N GLU A 477 -2.97 -26.35 -4.05
CA GLU A 477 -3.50 -27.61 -3.53
C GLU A 477 -5.00 -27.46 -3.20
N PRO A 478 -5.91 -28.24 -3.81
CA PRO A 478 -7.35 -28.03 -3.66
C PRO A 478 -7.88 -28.17 -2.23
N THR A 479 -7.20 -28.98 -1.41
CA THR A 479 -7.57 -29.26 -0.02
C THR A 479 -6.85 -28.37 0.99
N ALA A 480 -5.86 -27.59 0.55
CA ALA A 480 -5.13 -26.70 1.44
C ALA A 480 -6.04 -25.55 1.88
N GLU A 481 -5.88 -25.15 3.14
CA GLU A 481 -6.48 -23.91 3.60
C GLU A 481 -5.91 -22.73 2.81
N ARG A 482 -6.77 -21.75 2.51
CA ARG A 482 -6.35 -20.55 1.80
C ARG A 482 -5.40 -19.71 2.65
N MET A 483 -4.22 -19.40 2.12
CA MET A 483 -3.13 -18.71 2.82
C MET A 483 -2.66 -17.44 2.09
N MET A 484 -3.62 -16.72 1.49
CA MET A 484 -3.40 -15.52 0.70
C MET A 484 -2.29 -15.73 -0.36
N ALA A 485 -1.14 -15.07 -0.25
CA ALA A 485 -0.08 -15.13 -1.25
C ALA A 485 0.82 -16.39 -1.15
N HIS A 486 0.47 -17.36 -0.33
CA HIS A 486 1.31 -18.53 0.00
C HIS A 486 0.67 -19.87 -0.39
N GLU A 487 -0.29 -19.84 -1.33
CA GLU A 487 -1.07 -21.02 -1.76
C GLU A 487 -0.34 -21.86 -2.83
N ARG A 488 0.73 -21.35 -3.44
CA ARG A 488 1.47 -22.00 -4.52
C ARG A 488 2.82 -22.54 -4.05
N THR A 489 3.23 -23.64 -4.65
CA THR A 489 4.49 -24.36 -4.36
C THR A 489 5.14 -24.82 -5.65
N PRO A 490 6.48 -24.97 -5.69
CA PRO A 490 7.15 -25.46 -6.88
C PRO A 490 6.71 -26.88 -7.26
N PRO A 491 6.60 -27.19 -8.56
CA PRO A 491 6.41 -28.56 -9.01
C PRO A 491 7.57 -29.45 -8.56
N ALA A 492 7.30 -30.72 -8.27
CA ALA A 492 8.34 -31.69 -7.92
C ALA A 492 9.39 -31.79 -9.06
N GLY A 493 10.67 -31.62 -8.74
CA GLY A 493 11.76 -31.64 -9.73
C GLY A 493 12.06 -30.28 -10.38
N TYR A 494 11.25 -29.24 -10.15
CA TYR A 494 11.46 -27.92 -10.72
C TYR A 494 12.73 -27.28 -10.17
N VAL A 495 12.82 -27.19 -8.84
CA VAL A 495 13.95 -26.55 -8.13
C VAL A 495 15.24 -27.33 -8.38
N GLU A 496 15.17 -28.66 -8.38
CA GLU A 496 16.31 -29.55 -8.64
C GLU A 496 16.89 -29.35 -10.04
N CYS A 497 16.06 -28.93 -11.01
CA CYS A 497 16.51 -28.61 -12.37
C CYS A 497 17.57 -27.52 -12.37
N PHE A 498 17.42 -26.50 -11.54
CA PHE A 498 18.36 -25.38 -11.43
C PHE A 498 19.55 -25.65 -10.50
N GLN A 499 19.64 -26.86 -9.96
CA GLN A 499 20.82 -27.34 -9.24
C GLN A 499 21.31 -26.39 -8.12
N PRO A 500 20.43 -25.94 -7.19
CA PRO A 500 20.78 -24.94 -6.18
C PRO A 500 22.04 -25.33 -5.41
N ASN A 501 23.02 -24.43 -5.42
CA ASN A 501 24.36 -24.66 -4.89
C ASN A 501 24.79 -23.59 -3.87
N VAL A 502 23.90 -22.67 -3.53
CA VAL A 502 24.12 -21.68 -2.48
C VAL A 502 23.43 -22.15 -1.22
N ARG A 503 24.12 -22.09 -0.06
CA ARG A 503 23.52 -22.44 1.23
C ARG A 503 23.89 -21.47 2.32
N LEU A 504 22.97 -21.31 3.26
CA LEU A 504 23.17 -20.63 4.52
C LEU A 504 23.81 -21.64 5.48
N VAL A 505 25.08 -21.44 5.86
CA VAL A 505 25.83 -22.39 6.70
C VAL A 505 25.81 -22.02 8.18
N ALA A 506 25.68 -20.73 8.47
CA ALA A 506 25.47 -20.16 9.79
C ALA A 506 24.86 -18.76 9.64
N PRO A 507 24.26 -18.16 10.68
CA PRO A 507 23.79 -16.78 10.63
C PRO A 507 24.89 -15.83 10.13
N GLY A 508 24.59 -15.03 9.11
CA GLY A 508 25.53 -14.13 8.46
C GLY A 508 26.53 -14.79 7.51
N GLN A 509 26.49 -16.12 7.35
CA GLN A 509 27.43 -16.88 6.52
C GLN A 509 26.71 -17.64 5.41
N VAL A 510 27.01 -17.25 4.17
CA VAL A 510 26.52 -17.90 2.95
C VAL A 510 27.71 -18.50 2.22
N LYS A 511 27.58 -19.74 1.77
CA LYS A 511 28.59 -20.45 0.99
C LYS A 511 28.04 -20.84 -0.38
N VAL A 512 28.82 -20.57 -1.42
CA VAL A 512 28.59 -21.07 -2.78
C VAL A 512 29.40 -22.35 -2.94
N PHE A 513 28.73 -23.46 -3.24
CA PHE A 513 29.38 -24.74 -3.52
C PHE A 513 29.64 -24.83 -5.02
N HIS A 514 30.84 -25.28 -5.39
CA HIS A 514 31.23 -25.37 -6.79
C HIS A 514 30.30 -26.33 -7.55
N ARG A 515 29.60 -25.78 -8.54
CA ARG A 515 28.71 -26.51 -9.44
C ARG A 515 28.53 -25.67 -10.71
N VAL A 516 28.67 -26.31 -11.87
CA VAL A 516 28.55 -25.62 -13.15
C VAL A 516 27.10 -25.72 -13.63
N LEU A 517 26.44 -24.57 -13.75
CA LEU A 517 25.15 -24.43 -14.41
C LEU A 517 25.37 -23.65 -15.70
N SER A 518 24.95 -24.17 -16.86
CA SER A 518 25.10 -23.47 -18.14
C SER A 518 23.85 -22.65 -18.48
N ALA A 519 24.02 -21.64 -19.32
CA ALA A 519 22.89 -20.84 -19.81
C ALA A 519 21.86 -21.67 -20.58
N ASP A 520 22.32 -22.60 -21.43
CA ASP A 520 21.45 -23.50 -22.18
C ASP A 520 20.63 -24.40 -21.26
N HIS A 521 21.23 -24.88 -20.16
CA HIS A 521 20.53 -25.69 -19.17
C HIS A 521 19.45 -24.90 -18.42
N ILE A 522 19.72 -23.62 -18.08
CA ILE A 522 18.72 -22.73 -17.46
C ILE A 522 17.54 -22.52 -18.42
N ALA A 523 17.82 -22.23 -19.69
CA ALA A 523 16.79 -22.04 -20.71
C ALA A 523 15.96 -23.32 -20.97
N ASP A 524 16.60 -24.50 -20.99
CA ASP A 524 15.90 -25.79 -21.09
C ASP A 524 14.99 -26.03 -19.88
N CYS A 525 15.49 -25.81 -18.66
CA CYS A 525 14.68 -25.90 -17.44
C CYS A 525 13.43 -25.01 -17.53
N GLU A 526 13.60 -23.72 -17.83
CA GLU A 526 12.48 -22.78 -17.89
C GLU A 526 11.47 -23.14 -18.99
N THR A 527 11.95 -23.52 -20.18
CA THR A 527 11.09 -23.89 -21.31
C THR A 527 10.31 -25.16 -21.01
N ARG A 528 10.99 -26.20 -20.54
CA ARG A 528 10.41 -27.50 -20.23
C ARG A 528 9.32 -27.42 -19.17
N TRP A 529 9.52 -26.59 -18.16
CA TRP A 529 8.58 -26.45 -17.06
C TRP A 529 7.47 -25.44 -17.34
N ALA A 530 7.68 -24.44 -18.19
CA ALA A 530 6.62 -23.54 -18.64
C ALA A 530 5.62 -24.22 -19.60
N ALA A 531 6.02 -25.31 -20.27
CA ALA A 531 5.17 -26.07 -21.18
C ALA A 531 4.30 -27.14 -20.50
N ARG A 532 4.50 -27.40 -19.20
CA ARG A 532 3.71 -28.32 -18.37
C ARG A 532 2.63 -27.58 -17.63
#